data_AF-A0A969F1Z7-F1
#
_entry.id   AF-A0A969F1Z7-F1
#
_cell.length_a   1.000
_cell.length_b   1.000
_cell.length_c   1.000
_cell.angle_alpha   90.00
_cell.angle_beta   90.00
_cell.angle_gamma   90.00
#
_symmetry.space_group_name_H-M   'P 1'
#
loop_
_entity.id
_entity.type
_entity.pdbx_description
1 polymer ?
#
loop_
_entity_poly.entity_id
_entity_poly.type
_entity_poly.pdbx_seq_one_letter_code
_entity_poly.pdbx_strand_id
1 'polypeptide(L)'
;QHAGRARQNAPRRYLRIREATTVRAGGSQATLAPCAGFRAGYTFVNDNPIYDSFPKRILMDFDEHSFVADVCGARSFGLQCELQQAHTMNRCRGSSLANCVGLSEAGVLNVTGLRYPDEFVKHKLLDAIGDLYLMGSPILGAFEGFKSGHALNNQLVRTVLANPTAWEFVTQLDVATPVSEVARTQQIAAFAG
;
A
#
# COMPACT_ATOMS: atom_id res chain seq x y z
N GLN A 1 1.24 6.76 -19.27
CA GLN A 1 2.37 6.39 -20.14
C GLN A 1 2.36 7.16 -21.47
N HIS A 2 1.19 7.53 -22.03
CA HIS A 2 1.08 8.25 -23.31
C HIS A 2 1.93 9.54 -23.45
N ALA A 3 2.04 10.36 -22.40
CA ALA A 3 2.87 11.56 -22.42
C ALA A 3 4.39 11.27 -22.40
N GLY A 4 4.80 10.04 -22.08
CA GLY A 4 6.20 9.66 -21.92
C GLY A 4 6.83 10.12 -20.60
N ARG A 5 8.11 9.79 -20.42
CA ARG A 5 8.97 10.25 -19.31
C ARG A 5 10.29 10.74 -19.90
N ALA A 6 10.78 11.87 -19.43
CA ALA A 6 12.08 12.41 -19.84
C ALA A 6 13.10 12.18 -18.72
N ARG A 7 14.29 11.69 -19.07
CA ARG A 7 15.41 11.62 -18.12
C ARG A 7 15.95 13.02 -17.90
N GLN A 8 16.29 13.34 -16.65
CA GLN A 8 16.95 14.59 -16.28
C GLN A 8 18.42 14.33 -16.00
N ASN A 9 19.27 15.35 -16.17
CA ASN A 9 20.70 15.27 -15.86
C ASN A 9 20.95 15.48 -14.35
N ALA A 10 20.35 14.63 -13.52
CA ALA A 10 20.53 14.60 -12.08
C ALA A 10 20.33 13.17 -11.56
N PRO A 11 21.11 12.71 -10.57
CA PRO A 11 20.92 11.40 -9.99
C PRO A 11 19.56 11.32 -9.28
N ARG A 12 18.84 10.22 -9.49
CA ARG A 12 17.61 9.96 -8.74
C ARG A 12 17.96 9.70 -7.28
N ARG A 13 17.26 10.37 -6.36
CA ARG A 13 17.38 10.14 -4.93
C ARG A 13 16.35 9.13 -4.47
N TYR A 14 16.75 8.27 -3.55
CA TYR A 14 15.93 7.29 -2.86
C TYR A 14 16.03 7.56 -1.36
N LEU A 15 14.94 7.38 -0.64
CA LEU A 15 14.92 7.43 0.82
C LEU A 15 15.09 6.00 1.34
N ARG A 16 16.27 5.69 1.88
CA ARG A 16 16.58 4.38 2.44
C ARG A 16 16.27 4.36 3.92
N ILE A 17 15.51 3.35 4.35
CA ILE A 17 15.16 3.14 5.75
C ILE A 17 16.31 2.40 6.45
N ARG A 18 16.75 2.94 7.59
CA ARG A 18 17.86 2.46 8.41
C ARG A 18 17.41 1.76 9.68
N GLU A 19 16.27 2.20 10.22
CA GLU A 19 15.71 1.68 11.47
C GLU A 19 14.21 1.45 11.32
N ALA A 20 13.70 0.39 11.96
CA ALA A 20 12.28 0.11 11.93
C ALA A 20 11.49 1.14 12.75
N THR A 21 10.50 1.76 12.13
CA THR A 21 9.57 2.69 12.78
C THR A 21 8.17 2.10 12.76
N THR A 22 7.49 2.06 13.91
CA THR A 22 6.13 1.57 14.04
C THR A 22 5.25 2.60 14.73
N VAL A 23 4.06 2.84 14.18
CA VAL A 23 3.01 3.66 14.80
C VAL A 23 1.75 2.83 15.02
N ARG A 24 1.00 3.13 16.08
CA ARG A 24 -0.20 2.38 16.48
C ARG A 24 -1.33 3.34 16.86
N ALA A 25 -2.57 2.99 16.50
CA ALA A 25 -3.77 3.72 16.91
C ALA A 25 -5.00 2.80 16.89
N GLY A 26 -5.71 2.68 18.01
CA GLY A 26 -7.01 1.97 18.07
C GLY A 26 -6.99 0.54 17.50
N GLY A 27 -5.95 -0.25 17.80
CA GLY A 27 -5.76 -1.60 17.28
C GLY A 27 -5.18 -1.69 15.86
N SER A 28 -4.94 -0.54 15.21
CA SER A 28 -4.27 -0.45 13.92
C SER A 28 -2.77 -0.26 14.10
N GLN A 29 -1.97 -0.75 13.15
CA GLN A 29 -0.52 -0.64 13.16
C GLN A 29 -0.02 -0.33 11.74
N ALA A 30 0.99 0.52 11.63
CA ALA A 30 1.76 0.69 10.40
C ALA A 30 3.25 0.71 10.74
N THR A 31 4.02 -0.07 10.00
CA THR A 31 5.46 -0.23 10.21
C THR A 31 6.21 0.04 8.91
N LEU A 32 7.35 0.72 9.00
CA LEU A 32 8.31 0.84 7.92
C LEU A 32 9.68 0.38 8.43
N ALA A 33 10.28 -0.60 7.76
CA ALA A 33 11.52 -1.25 8.18
C ALA A 33 12.58 -1.27 7.07
N PRO A 34 13.87 -1.47 7.41
CA PRO A 34 14.94 -1.59 6.41
C PRO A 34 14.70 -2.73 5.42
N CYS A 35 14.91 -2.47 4.14
CA CYS A 35 14.89 -3.46 3.05
C CYS A 35 15.74 -2.94 1.89
N ALA A 36 16.38 -3.84 1.13
CA ALA A 36 17.23 -3.46 -0.01
C ALA A 36 16.41 -2.91 -1.18
N GLY A 37 15.23 -3.48 -1.42
CA GLY A 37 14.26 -3.02 -2.42
C GLY A 37 13.06 -2.32 -1.77
N PHE A 38 11.93 -2.33 -2.48
CA PHE A 38 10.66 -1.88 -1.92
C PHE A 38 9.69 -3.05 -1.78
N ARG A 39 9.32 -3.36 -0.55
CA ARG A 39 8.29 -4.35 -0.22
C ARG A 39 7.13 -3.67 0.47
N ALA A 40 5.91 -4.12 0.19
CA ALA A 40 4.74 -3.59 0.86
C ALA A 40 3.71 -4.69 1.12
N GLY A 41 3.36 -4.84 2.40
CA GLY A 41 2.32 -5.72 2.89
C GLY A 41 1.14 -4.92 3.47
N TYR A 42 -0.06 -5.48 3.32
CA TYR A 42 -1.26 -4.93 3.92
C TYR A 42 -2.19 -6.03 4.41
N THR A 43 -2.75 -5.85 5.60
CA THR A 43 -3.83 -6.65 6.16
C THR A 43 -5.06 -5.76 6.37
N PHE A 44 -6.05 -5.98 5.53
CA PHE A 44 -7.34 -5.29 5.56
C PHE A 44 -8.26 -5.94 6.59
N VAL A 45 -8.75 -5.14 7.52
CA VAL A 45 -9.71 -5.56 8.56
C VAL A 45 -10.85 -4.56 8.57
N ASN A 46 -12.08 -5.06 8.43
CA ASN A 46 -13.31 -4.30 8.50
C ASN A 46 -14.38 -5.19 9.14
N ASP A 47 -15.21 -4.62 10.00
CA ASP A 47 -16.17 -5.36 10.81
C ASP A 47 -17.43 -5.75 10.01
N ASN A 48 -17.63 -5.23 8.79
CA ASN A 48 -18.73 -5.64 7.93
C ASN A 48 -18.48 -7.05 7.36
N PRO A 49 -19.34 -8.05 7.65
CA PRO A 49 -19.15 -9.44 7.25
C PRO A 49 -19.02 -9.65 5.74
N ILE A 50 -19.53 -8.73 4.91
CA ILE A 50 -19.41 -8.86 3.45
C ILE A 50 -17.96 -8.98 3.01
N TYR A 51 -17.04 -8.32 3.72
CA TYR A 51 -15.63 -8.37 3.39
C TYR A 51 -14.98 -9.71 3.71
N ASP A 52 -15.59 -10.57 4.53
CA ASP A 52 -15.01 -11.86 4.95
C ASP A 52 -14.97 -12.89 3.83
N SER A 53 -15.75 -12.65 2.78
CA SER A 53 -15.73 -13.43 1.55
C SER A 53 -14.56 -13.09 0.62
N PHE A 54 -13.69 -12.13 0.98
CA PHE A 54 -12.61 -11.65 0.13
C PHE A 54 -11.24 -11.76 0.81
N PRO A 55 -10.15 -11.91 0.02
CA PRO A 55 -8.79 -11.91 0.55
C PRO A 55 -8.49 -10.66 1.37
N LYS A 56 -7.92 -10.88 2.56
CA LYS A 56 -7.64 -9.81 3.55
C LYS A 56 -6.18 -9.38 3.59
N ARG A 57 -5.25 -10.23 3.15
CA ARG A 57 -3.82 -9.98 3.23
C ARG A 57 -3.19 -10.00 1.85
N ILE A 58 -2.27 -9.07 1.63
CA ILE A 58 -1.39 -9.07 0.46
C ILE A 58 0.02 -8.71 0.89
N LEU A 59 1.01 -9.26 0.19
CA LEU A 59 2.42 -8.90 0.30
C LEU A 59 2.99 -8.83 -1.11
N MET A 60 3.68 -7.74 -1.43
CA MET A 60 4.33 -7.55 -2.71
C MET A 60 5.79 -7.17 -2.53
N ASP A 61 6.63 -7.76 -3.37
CA ASP A 61 8.01 -7.35 -3.61
C ASP A 61 8.09 -6.69 -4.98
N PHE A 62 8.35 -5.38 -5.04
CA PHE A 62 8.35 -4.62 -6.29
C PHE A 62 9.61 -4.81 -7.14
N ASP A 63 10.55 -5.64 -6.69
CA ASP A 63 11.61 -6.18 -7.56
C ASP A 63 11.08 -7.35 -8.41
N GLU A 64 10.02 -8.03 -7.96
CA GLU A 64 9.40 -9.18 -8.63
C GLU A 64 8.00 -8.86 -9.21
N HIS A 65 7.31 -7.87 -8.65
CA HIS A 65 5.93 -7.50 -9.00
C HIS A 65 5.87 -6.14 -9.72
N SER A 66 4.93 -6.00 -10.64
CA SER A 66 4.71 -4.78 -11.40
C SER A 66 3.60 -3.94 -10.78
N PHE A 67 3.91 -2.73 -10.33
CA PHE A 67 2.88 -1.78 -9.87
C PHE A 67 1.78 -1.57 -10.93
N VAL A 68 2.15 -1.51 -12.21
CA VAL A 68 1.21 -1.24 -13.31
C VAL A 68 0.31 -2.44 -13.59
N ALA A 69 0.85 -3.65 -13.56
CA ALA A 69 0.06 -4.85 -13.86
C ALA A 69 -0.76 -5.31 -12.63
N ASP A 70 -0.17 -5.19 -11.44
CA ASP A 70 -0.66 -5.90 -10.26
C ASP A 70 -1.41 -5.01 -9.27
N VAL A 71 -1.24 -3.67 -9.30
CA VAL A 71 -1.78 -2.78 -8.26
C VAL A 71 -2.61 -1.64 -8.83
N CYS A 72 -2.11 -0.92 -9.83
CA CYS A 72 -2.66 0.40 -10.20
C CYS A 72 -4.12 0.36 -10.68
N GLY A 73 -4.59 -0.81 -11.12
CA GLY A 73 -5.98 -1.01 -11.55
C GLY A 73 -6.99 -1.16 -10.41
N ALA A 74 -6.58 -1.31 -9.14
CA ALA A 74 -7.48 -1.61 -8.03
C ALA A 74 -8.33 -0.39 -7.65
N ARG A 75 -9.65 -0.49 -7.83
CA ARG A 75 -10.58 0.62 -7.63
C ARG A 75 -10.88 0.85 -6.15
N SER A 76 -11.19 2.11 -5.83
CA SER A 76 -11.80 2.44 -4.53
C SER A 76 -13.16 1.80 -4.39
N PHE A 77 -13.63 1.62 -3.15
CA PHE A 77 -14.81 0.83 -2.85
C PHE A 77 -15.59 1.39 -1.67
N GLY A 78 -16.87 1.03 -1.57
CA GLY A 78 -17.73 1.44 -0.46
C GLY A 78 -19.03 0.66 -0.39
N LEU A 79 -19.66 0.70 0.79
CA LEU A 79 -20.94 0.07 1.04
C LEU A 79 -22.07 0.97 0.55
N GLN A 80 -23.04 0.40 -0.17
CA GLN A 80 -24.20 1.13 -0.69
C GLN A 80 -25.01 1.78 0.44
N CYS A 81 -25.14 1.09 1.59
CA CYS A 81 -25.87 1.60 2.75
C CYS A 81 -25.21 2.84 3.38
N GLU A 82 -23.89 2.99 3.26
CA GLU A 82 -23.15 4.14 3.80
C GLU A 82 -23.18 5.36 2.87
N LEU A 83 -23.52 5.17 1.59
CA LEU A 83 -23.42 6.21 0.57
C LEU A 83 -24.35 7.39 0.85
N GLN A 84 -25.60 7.12 1.28
CA GLN A 84 -26.56 8.18 1.60
C GLN A 84 -26.07 9.05 2.76
N GLN A 85 -25.50 8.43 3.80
CA GLN A 85 -24.91 9.16 4.92
C GLN A 85 -23.66 9.95 4.49
N ALA A 86 -22.82 9.39 3.62
CA ALA A 86 -21.68 10.13 3.08
C ALA A 86 -22.13 11.39 2.32
N HIS A 87 -23.23 11.33 1.56
CA HIS A 87 -23.79 12.45 0.83
C HIS A 87 -24.32 13.56 1.75
N THR A 88 -24.96 13.23 2.89
CA THR A 88 -25.40 14.26 3.85
C THR A 88 -24.23 15.03 4.47
N MET A 89 -23.04 14.43 4.49
CA MET A 89 -21.78 15.06 4.91
C MET A 89 -21.00 15.71 3.75
N ASN A 90 -21.61 15.89 2.58
CA ASN A 90 -20.98 16.40 1.35
C ASN A 90 -19.78 15.57 0.85
N ARG A 91 -19.69 14.29 1.23
CA ARG A 91 -18.66 13.36 0.75
C ARG A 91 -19.19 12.52 -0.40
N CYS A 92 -18.29 11.91 -1.19
CA CYS A 92 -18.65 10.91 -2.21
C CYS A 92 -19.69 11.38 -3.26
N ARG A 93 -19.80 12.69 -3.52
CA ARG A 93 -20.82 13.28 -4.42
C ARG A 93 -20.70 12.82 -5.88
N GLY A 94 -19.49 12.42 -6.30
CA GLY A 94 -19.22 11.89 -7.64
C GLY A 94 -19.14 10.37 -7.72
N SER A 95 -19.41 9.65 -6.62
CA SER A 95 -19.27 8.19 -6.58
C SER A 95 -20.31 7.52 -7.46
N SER A 96 -19.88 6.58 -8.30
CA SER A 96 -20.72 5.77 -9.17
C SER A 96 -20.05 4.43 -9.45
N LEU A 97 -20.82 3.43 -9.91
CA LEU A 97 -20.25 2.12 -10.28
C LEU A 97 -19.26 2.19 -11.46
N ALA A 98 -19.18 3.33 -12.17
CA ALA A 98 -18.18 3.57 -13.20
C ALA A 98 -16.79 3.92 -12.62
N ASN A 99 -16.71 4.40 -11.37
CA ASN A 99 -15.46 4.85 -10.76
C ASN A 99 -15.10 4.17 -9.42
N CYS A 100 -16.04 3.45 -8.79
CA CYS A 100 -15.79 2.66 -7.59
C CYS A 100 -16.43 1.27 -7.66
N VAL A 101 -15.97 0.38 -6.78
CA VAL A 101 -16.67 -0.87 -6.47
C VAL A 101 -17.76 -0.60 -5.43
N GLY A 102 -19.01 -0.85 -5.79
CA GLY A 102 -20.12 -0.79 -4.84
C GLY A 102 -20.38 -2.17 -4.25
N LEU A 103 -20.59 -2.23 -2.93
CA LEU A 103 -21.01 -3.45 -2.23
C LEU A 103 -22.35 -3.27 -1.55
N SER A 104 -23.19 -4.29 -1.61
CA SER A 104 -24.34 -4.48 -0.73
C SER A 104 -24.14 -5.74 0.10
N GLU A 105 -25.09 -6.06 0.98
CA GLU A 105 -25.11 -7.32 1.73
C GLU A 105 -25.16 -8.55 0.82
N ALA A 106 -25.65 -8.41 -0.42
CA ALA A 106 -25.71 -9.48 -1.40
C ALA A 106 -24.41 -9.65 -2.21
N GLY A 107 -23.43 -8.75 -2.08
CA GLY A 107 -22.15 -8.81 -2.79
C GLY A 107 -21.83 -7.59 -3.63
N VAL A 108 -21.02 -7.80 -4.67
CA VAL A 108 -20.52 -6.75 -5.57
C VAL A 108 -21.63 -6.31 -6.52
N LEU A 109 -21.87 -4.99 -6.60
CA LEU A 109 -22.91 -4.38 -7.42
C LEU A 109 -22.48 -4.11 -8.86
N ASN A 110 -21.17 -4.05 -9.13
CA ASN A 110 -20.64 -3.82 -10.46
C ASN A 110 -20.93 -5.04 -11.37
N VAL A 111 -21.64 -4.83 -12.47
CA VAL A 111 -22.01 -5.89 -13.44
C VAL A 111 -20.79 -6.65 -13.97
N THR A 112 -19.67 -5.96 -14.18
CA THR A 112 -18.41 -6.56 -14.64
C THR A 112 -17.62 -7.25 -13.53
N GLY A 113 -18.10 -7.21 -12.28
CA GLY A 113 -17.42 -7.74 -11.11
C GLY A 113 -16.16 -6.97 -10.72
N LEU A 114 -15.26 -7.69 -10.04
CA LEU A 114 -13.95 -7.22 -9.61
C LEU A 114 -12.91 -7.36 -10.74
N ARG A 115 -11.91 -6.48 -10.74
CA ARG A 115 -10.73 -6.58 -11.62
C ARG A 115 -9.72 -7.60 -11.10
N TYR A 116 -9.69 -7.77 -9.77
CA TYR A 116 -8.85 -8.73 -9.08
C TYR A 116 -9.67 -9.44 -8.00
N PRO A 117 -9.41 -10.74 -7.72
CA PRO A 117 -10.07 -11.43 -6.62
C PRO A 117 -9.85 -10.76 -5.24
N ASP A 118 -8.73 -10.07 -5.08
CA ASP A 118 -8.24 -9.36 -3.90
C ASP A 118 -8.26 -7.82 -4.06
N GLU A 119 -9.14 -7.29 -4.92
CA GLU A 119 -9.17 -5.86 -5.30
C GLU A 119 -9.25 -4.90 -4.10
N PHE A 120 -9.94 -5.28 -3.01
CA PHE A 120 -10.09 -4.44 -1.81
C PHE A 120 -8.78 -4.25 -1.04
N VAL A 121 -8.06 -5.34 -0.75
CA VAL A 121 -6.76 -5.24 -0.06
C VAL A 121 -5.70 -4.64 -0.98
N LYS A 122 -5.75 -4.92 -2.30
CA LYS A 122 -4.90 -4.25 -3.30
C LYS A 122 -5.13 -2.74 -3.34
N HIS A 123 -6.37 -2.28 -3.27
CA HIS A 123 -6.65 -0.84 -3.22
C HIS A 123 -6.09 -0.20 -1.95
N LYS A 124 -6.15 -0.90 -0.80
CA LYS A 124 -5.53 -0.39 0.43
C LYS A 124 -4.00 -0.35 0.37
N LEU A 125 -3.38 -1.30 -0.31
CA LEU A 125 -1.96 -1.24 -0.63
C LEU A 125 -1.65 -0.05 -1.55
N LEU A 126 -2.49 0.20 -2.57
CA LEU A 126 -2.38 1.35 -3.48
C LEU A 126 -2.45 2.67 -2.70
N ASP A 127 -3.44 2.82 -1.81
CA ASP A 127 -3.59 3.97 -0.92
C ASP A 127 -2.30 4.19 -0.11
N ALA A 128 -1.78 3.13 0.53
CA ALA A 128 -0.57 3.20 1.35
C ALA A 128 0.68 3.60 0.55
N ILE A 129 0.86 3.07 -0.66
CA ILE A 129 1.97 3.45 -1.55
C ILE A 129 1.89 4.94 -1.89
N GLY A 130 0.68 5.45 -2.17
CA GLY A 130 0.44 6.88 -2.40
C GLY A 130 0.78 7.73 -1.18
N ASP A 131 0.28 7.36 -0.01
CA ASP A 131 0.54 8.07 1.26
C ASP A 131 2.02 8.10 1.62
N LEU A 132 2.74 6.99 1.43
CA LEU A 132 4.18 6.89 1.68
C LEU A 132 4.99 7.78 0.74
N TYR A 133 4.52 8.02 -0.48
CA TYR A 133 5.19 8.92 -1.43
C TYR A 133 5.20 10.39 -0.97
N LEU A 134 4.42 10.74 0.06
CA LEU A 134 4.52 12.03 0.76
C LEU A 134 5.88 12.25 1.45
N MET A 135 6.71 11.20 1.57
CA MET A 135 8.14 11.35 1.93
C MET A 135 8.96 12.08 0.86
N GLY A 136 8.42 12.26 -0.34
CA GLY A 136 9.03 13.06 -1.42
C GLY A 136 10.11 12.32 -2.21
N SER A 137 10.30 11.02 -1.99
CA SER A 137 11.23 10.18 -2.76
C SER A 137 10.78 8.72 -2.74
N PRO A 138 11.15 7.92 -3.76
CA PRO A 138 10.98 6.47 -3.72
C PRO A 138 11.69 5.88 -2.50
N ILE A 139 11.08 4.88 -1.88
CA ILE A 139 11.55 4.30 -0.63
C ILE A 139 12.33 3.01 -0.92
N LEU A 140 13.43 2.79 -0.20
CA LEU A 140 14.07 1.48 -0.03
C LEU A 140 13.77 1.03 1.40
N GLY A 141 12.86 0.05 1.52
CA GLY A 141 12.25 -0.32 2.78
C GLY A 141 11.08 -1.27 2.59
N ALA A 142 10.64 -1.87 3.71
CA ALA A 142 9.50 -2.76 3.78
C ALA A 142 8.39 -2.10 4.60
N PHE A 143 7.25 -1.83 3.97
CA PHE A 143 6.05 -1.37 4.64
C PHE A 143 5.17 -2.57 5.04
N GLU A 144 4.58 -2.53 6.23
CA GLU A 144 3.53 -3.46 6.66
C GLU A 144 2.42 -2.67 7.37
N GLY A 145 1.21 -2.71 6.81
CA GLY A 145 0.02 -2.07 7.38
C GLY A 145 -0.98 -3.09 7.89
N PHE A 146 -1.39 -3.00 9.15
CA PHE A 146 -2.49 -3.78 9.73
C PHE A 146 -3.62 -2.83 10.12
N LYS A 147 -4.79 -2.96 9.46
CA LYS A 147 -5.95 -2.08 9.67
C LYS A 147 -5.60 -0.58 9.53
N SER A 148 -4.52 -0.25 8.81
CA SER A 148 -4.09 1.15 8.69
C SER A 148 -5.04 1.94 7.78
N GLY A 149 -4.75 3.23 7.62
CA GLY A 149 -5.50 4.15 6.76
C GLY A 149 -4.73 5.46 6.67
N HIS A 150 -5.23 6.41 5.88
CA HIS A 150 -4.47 7.64 5.56
C HIS A 150 -3.93 8.38 6.79
N ALA A 151 -4.70 8.47 7.88
CA ALA A 151 -4.25 9.13 9.10
C ALA A 151 -3.03 8.42 9.74
N LEU A 152 -3.07 7.09 9.86
CA LEU A 152 -1.97 6.32 10.45
C LEU A 152 -0.76 6.24 9.51
N ASN A 153 -0.99 6.14 8.20
CA ASN A 153 0.07 6.20 7.19
C ASN A 153 0.79 7.56 7.23
N ASN A 154 0.03 8.66 7.34
CA ASN A 154 0.62 10.00 7.49
C ASN A 154 1.38 10.16 8.81
N GLN A 155 0.85 9.61 9.90
CA GLN A 155 1.56 9.60 11.18
C GLN A 155 2.90 8.86 11.05
N LEU A 156 2.92 7.68 10.40
CA LEU A 156 4.15 6.93 10.12
C LEU A 156 5.15 7.78 9.33
N VAL A 157 4.71 8.42 8.24
CA VAL A 157 5.55 9.31 7.42
C VAL A 157 6.18 10.41 8.27
N ARG A 158 5.37 11.10 9.08
CA ARG A 158 5.86 12.17 9.97
C ARG A 158 6.86 11.64 11.00
N THR A 159 6.57 10.48 11.62
CA THR A 159 7.45 9.88 12.63
C THR A 159 8.79 9.47 12.05
N VAL A 160 8.82 8.86 10.85
CA VAL A 160 10.07 8.51 10.16
C VAL A 160 10.88 9.77 9.84
N LEU A 161 10.25 10.77 9.21
CA LEU A 161 10.95 11.99 8.81
C LEU A 161 11.45 12.82 10.02
N ALA A 162 10.76 12.75 11.16
CA ALA A 162 11.17 13.41 12.39
C ALA A 162 12.36 12.73 13.09
N ASN A 163 12.72 11.49 12.71
CA ASN A 163 13.90 10.79 13.21
C ASN A 163 15.00 10.72 12.13
N PRO A 164 16.00 11.63 12.14
CA PRO A 164 17.06 11.65 11.12
C PRO A 164 17.96 10.41 11.11
N THR A 165 17.98 9.57 12.15
CA THR A 165 18.77 8.32 12.15
C THR A 165 18.04 7.17 11.50
N ALA A 166 16.70 7.25 11.37
CA ALA A 166 15.88 6.19 10.82
C ALA A 166 15.94 6.11 9.29
N TRP A 167 16.53 7.10 8.60
CA TRP A 167 16.58 7.12 7.15
C TRP A 167 17.76 7.93 6.60
N GLU A 168 18.14 7.66 5.37
CA GLU A 168 19.15 8.42 4.63
C GLU A 168 18.75 8.59 3.16
N PHE A 169 19.28 9.62 2.50
CA PHE A 169 19.18 9.72 1.04
C PHE A 169 20.33 8.99 0.37
N VAL A 170 20.01 8.17 -0.62
CA VAL A 170 21.00 7.51 -1.48
C VAL A 170 20.68 7.73 -2.96
N THR A 171 21.70 7.67 -3.79
CA THR A 171 21.58 7.78 -5.26
C THR A 171 22.04 6.53 -5.99
N GLN A 172 22.87 5.72 -5.34
CA GLN A 172 23.28 4.41 -5.80
C GLN A 172 22.43 3.35 -5.10
N LEU A 173 21.80 2.51 -5.89
CA LEU A 173 21.19 1.28 -5.39
C LEU A 173 22.29 0.24 -5.29
N ASP A 174 22.39 -0.43 -4.16
CA ASP A 174 23.25 -1.59 -4.02
C ASP A 174 22.66 -2.66 -4.93
N VAL A 175 23.25 -2.86 -6.11
CA VAL A 175 22.83 -3.91 -7.02
C VAL A 175 23.09 -5.22 -6.28
N ALA A 176 22.03 -5.89 -5.85
CA ALA A 176 22.16 -7.25 -5.35
C ALA A 176 22.79 -8.07 -6.48
N THR A 177 24.03 -8.54 -6.29
CA THR A 177 24.56 -9.68 -7.02
C THR A 177 23.46 -10.76 -6.96
N PRO A 178 23.06 -11.39 -8.07
CA PRO A 178 21.93 -12.30 -8.08
C PRO A 178 22.11 -13.35 -6.97
N VAL A 179 21.24 -13.28 -5.97
CA VAL A 179 21.29 -14.15 -4.81
C VAL A 179 20.90 -15.55 -5.30
N SER A 180 21.85 -16.47 -5.31
CA SER A 180 21.57 -17.89 -5.58
C SER A 180 20.42 -18.38 -4.69
N GLU A 181 19.51 -19.18 -5.26
CA GLU A 181 18.22 -19.63 -4.69
C GLU A 181 18.25 -20.13 -3.23
N VAL A 182 19.42 -20.51 -2.71
CA VAL A 182 19.61 -21.16 -1.40
C VAL A 182 19.36 -20.21 -0.20
N ALA A 183 19.43 -18.88 -0.37
CA ALA A 183 19.24 -17.94 0.74
C ALA A 183 17.78 -17.45 0.95
N ARG A 184 16.85 -17.75 0.02
CA ARG A 184 15.46 -17.24 0.06
C ARG A 184 14.63 -17.80 1.21
N THR A 185 14.94 -19.00 1.71
CA THR A 185 14.06 -19.74 2.61
C THR A 185 14.10 -19.25 4.07
N GLN A 186 15.10 -18.47 4.47
CA GLN A 186 15.29 -18.09 5.90
C GLN A 186 14.67 -16.74 6.30
N GLN A 187 14.30 -15.88 5.35
CA GLN A 187 13.81 -14.51 5.68
C GLN A 187 12.28 -14.40 5.77
N ILE A 188 11.54 -15.41 5.30
CA ILE A 188 10.07 -15.47 5.35
C ILE A 188 9.57 -15.75 6.78
N ALA A 189 10.38 -16.43 7.62
CA ALA A 189 10.00 -16.80 8.99
C ALA A 189 9.94 -15.61 9.97
N ALA A 190 10.59 -14.48 9.68
CA ALA A 190 10.64 -13.32 10.59
C ALA A 190 9.40 -12.41 10.51
N PHE A 191 8.49 -12.64 9.55
CA PHE A 191 7.26 -11.86 9.37
C PHE A 191 5.98 -12.71 9.57
N ALA A 192 6.13 -13.95 10.01
CA ALA A 192 5.03 -14.88 10.27
C ALA A 192 4.87 -15.25 11.76
N GLY A 193 5.52 -14.50 12.66
CA GLY A 193 5.41 -14.64 14.12
C GLY A 193 4.56 -13.55 14.74
#